data_AF-A0A6A5HJT1-F1
#
_entry.id   AF-A0A6A5HJT1-F1
#
_cell.length_a   1.000
_cell.length_b   1.000
_cell.length_c   1.000
_cell.angle_alpha   90.00
_cell.angle_beta   90.00
_cell.angle_gamma   90.00
#
_symmetry.space_group_name_H-M   'P 1'
#
loop_
_entity.id
_entity.type
_entity.pdbx_description
1 polymer ?
#
loop_
_entity_poly.entity_id
_entity_poly.type
_entity_poly.pdbx_seq_one_letter_code
_entity_poly.pdbx_strand_id
1 'polypeptide(L)'
;MKVNKPLTYLSLKYVLKYSNPYIRLQLASVCPEFSYTEKLVPLLKIDQLIIKPTSLTINDTNYTLGLIRHYPEVEAPKWVQEMNAAGGTSFDVGFGDQNNKEFPLLSEKYRAPSDEETLQKFEFEQRLYRLTPMLNHCQTAQNLRSLKRKKKLEEEAKMLRNRIRS
;
A
#
# COMPACT_ATOMS: atom_id res chain seq x y z
N MET A 1 -14.75 23.71 21.04
CA MET A 1 -15.66 23.38 22.16
C MET A 1 -14.82 23.07 23.38
N LYS A 2 -15.04 23.76 24.50
CA LYS A 2 -14.35 23.47 25.77
C LYS A 2 -15.10 22.31 26.43
N VAL A 3 -14.44 21.16 26.62
CA VAL A 3 -15.05 20.00 27.30
C VAL A 3 -15.20 20.37 28.78
N ASN A 4 -16.42 20.70 29.20
CA ASN A 4 -16.67 21.39 30.46
C ASN A 4 -16.87 20.50 31.69
N LYS A 5 -16.69 19.17 31.59
CA LYS A 5 -16.52 18.23 32.70
C LYS A 5 -16.20 16.84 32.15
N PRO A 6 -15.12 16.16 32.59
CA PRO A 6 -14.89 14.77 32.23
C PRO A 6 -15.97 13.86 32.84
N LEU A 7 -16.28 12.74 32.18
CA LEU A 7 -17.18 11.74 32.76
C LEU A 7 -16.59 11.21 34.07
N THR A 8 -17.44 11.01 35.08
CA THR A 8 -17.02 10.30 36.30
C THR A 8 -16.74 8.83 35.98
N TYR A 9 -15.90 8.18 36.79
CA TYR A 9 -15.58 6.75 36.63
C TYR A 9 -16.84 5.86 36.55
N LEU A 10 -17.83 6.11 37.41
CA LEU A 10 -19.08 5.34 37.41
C LEU A 10 -19.84 5.54 36.10
N SER A 11 -20.03 6.79 35.65
CA SER A 11 -20.69 7.06 34.37
C SER A 11 -19.96 6.40 33.21
N LEU A 12 -18.63 6.49 33.19
CA LEU A 12 -17.78 5.93 32.15
C LEU A 12 -17.88 4.40 32.11
N LYS A 13 -17.88 3.75 33.28
CA LYS A 13 -18.04 2.30 33.41
C LYS A 13 -19.35 1.80 32.78
N TYR A 14 -20.46 2.51 33.00
CA TYR A 14 -21.75 2.15 32.41
C TYR A 14 -21.80 2.43 30.91
N VAL A 15 -21.23 3.54 30.45
CA VAL A 15 -21.10 3.82 29.01
C VAL A 15 -20.33 2.70 28.32
N LEU A 16 -19.17 2.31 28.86
CA LEU A 16 -18.35 1.20 28.34
C LEU A 16 -19.12 -0.12 28.30
N LYS A 17 -19.90 -0.41 29.35
CA LYS A 17 -20.70 -1.63 29.47
C LYS A 17 -21.66 -1.87 28.29
N TYR A 18 -22.32 -0.81 27.86
CA TYR A 18 -23.40 -0.88 26.88
C TYR A 18 -23.00 -0.36 25.49
N SER A 19 -21.76 0.11 25.33
CA SER A 19 -21.21 0.50 24.03
C SER A 19 -20.92 -0.71 23.15
N ASN A 20 -20.94 -0.52 21.83
CA ASN A 20 -20.47 -1.52 20.89
C ASN A 20 -18.94 -1.73 21.05
N PRO A 21 -18.43 -2.98 21.01
CA PRO A 21 -16.99 -3.25 21.04
C PRO A 21 -16.16 -2.42 20.05
N TYR A 22 -16.68 -2.18 18.84
CA TYR A 22 -16.01 -1.35 17.83
C TYR A 22 -15.75 0.08 18.32
N ILE A 23 -16.78 0.72 18.88
CA ILE A 23 -16.67 2.09 19.39
C ILE A 23 -15.66 2.16 20.54
N ARG A 24 -15.64 1.15 21.41
CA ARG A 24 -14.68 1.11 22.52
C ARG A 24 -13.24 1.01 22.02
N LEU A 25 -12.97 0.10 21.08
CA LEU A 25 -11.63 -0.08 20.51
C LEU A 25 -11.14 1.17 19.78
N GLN A 26 -12.03 1.87 19.07
CA GLN A 26 -11.69 3.17 18.47
C GLN A 26 -11.40 4.26 19.51
N LEU A 27 -12.19 4.32 20.58
CA LEU A 27 -11.94 5.29 21.64
C LEU A 27 -10.63 4.99 22.37
N ALA A 28 -10.31 3.71 22.60
CA ALA A 28 -9.05 3.30 23.21
C ALA A 28 -7.83 3.60 22.35
N SER A 29 -7.95 3.58 21.01
CA SER A 29 -6.84 3.91 20.10
C SER A 29 -6.54 5.41 20.04
N VAL A 30 -7.55 6.26 20.22
CA VAL A 30 -7.40 7.73 20.21
C VAL A 30 -7.16 8.32 21.60
N CYS A 31 -7.67 7.67 22.66
CA CYS A 31 -7.62 8.15 24.04
C CYS A 31 -7.05 7.08 24.99
N PRO A 32 -5.75 7.19 25.36
CA PRO A 32 -5.08 6.20 26.23
C PRO A 32 -5.71 6.04 27.62
N GLU A 33 -6.27 7.13 28.16
CA GLU A 33 -6.97 7.18 29.46
C GLU A 33 -8.21 6.27 29.46
N PHE A 34 -8.86 6.16 28.31
CA PHE A 34 -10.01 5.28 28.09
C PHE A 34 -9.61 3.80 28.15
N SER A 35 -8.43 3.46 27.61
CA SER A 35 -7.92 2.08 27.59
C SER A 35 -7.68 1.54 29.00
N TYR A 36 -7.26 2.39 29.96
CA TYR A 36 -7.08 1.96 31.35
C TYR A 36 -8.41 1.53 31.99
N THR A 37 -9.46 2.33 31.80
CA THR A 37 -10.79 2.00 32.30
C THR A 37 -11.43 0.83 31.57
N GLU A 38 -11.15 0.65 30.28
CA GLU A 38 -11.59 -0.53 29.53
C GLU A 38 -10.94 -1.82 30.06
N LYS A 39 -9.63 -1.80 30.35
CA LYS A 39 -8.87 -2.96 30.85
C LYS A 39 -9.24 -3.37 32.28
N LEU A 40 -9.54 -2.40 33.15
CA LEU A 40 -9.93 -2.66 34.54
C LEU A 40 -11.33 -3.26 34.68
N VAL A 41 -12.10 -3.23 33.61
CA VAL A 41 -13.52 -3.46 33.65
C VAL A 41 -13.81 -4.72 32.83
N PRO A 42 -14.26 -5.83 33.46
CA PRO A 42 -14.56 -7.09 32.77
C PRO A 42 -15.89 -7.01 31.98
N LEU A 43 -16.05 -5.99 31.13
CA LEU A 43 -17.29 -5.67 30.42
C LEU A 43 -17.18 -5.79 28.90
N LEU A 44 -16.09 -6.35 28.37
CA LEU A 44 -16.06 -6.80 26.98
C LEU A 44 -16.99 -8.01 26.83
N LYS A 45 -18.30 -7.74 26.80
CA LYS A 45 -19.27 -8.61 26.15
C LYS A 45 -18.93 -8.59 24.68
N ILE A 46 -18.23 -9.62 24.27
CA ILE A 46 -18.02 -10.00 22.89
C ILE A 46 -18.95 -11.19 22.68
N ASP A 47 -19.94 -11.00 21.82
CA ASP A 47 -20.92 -12.04 21.50
C ASP A 47 -20.28 -13.10 20.59
N GLN A 48 -19.41 -12.66 19.69
CA GLN A 48 -18.67 -13.52 18.79
C GLN A 48 -17.22 -13.07 18.63
N LEU A 49 -16.29 -14.01 18.80
CA LEU A 49 -14.87 -13.79 18.56
C LEU A 49 -14.36 -14.85 17.59
N ILE A 50 -13.93 -14.43 16.41
CA ILE A 50 -13.23 -15.29 15.44
C ILE A 50 -11.83 -14.74 15.25
N ILE A 51 -10.83 -15.58 15.50
CA ILE A 51 -9.43 -15.25 15.27
C ILE A 51 -8.95 -16.07 14.07
N LYS A 52 -8.35 -15.40 13.10
CA LYS A 52 -7.70 -15.98 11.93
C LYS A 52 -6.24 -15.51 11.89
N PRO A 53 -5.36 -16.14 11.09
CA PRO A 53 -3.95 -15.76 11.04
C PRO A 53 -3.69 -14.27 10.78
N THR A 54 -4.54 -13.63 9.98
CA THR A 54 -4.36 -12.24 9.51
C THR A 54 -5.61 -11.37 9.71
N SER A 55 -6.59 -11.85 10.46
CA SER A 55 -7.81 -11.09 10.77
C SER A 55 -8.45 -11.52 12.08
N LEU A 56 -9.21 -10.59 12.65
CA LEU A 56 -9.93 -10.72 13.90
C LEU A 56 -11.35 -10.22 13.67
N THR A 57 -12.35 -11.05 13.91
CA THR A 57 -13.75 -10.64 13.87
C THR A 57 -14.29 -10.58 15.29
N ILE A 58 -14.78 -9.40 15.68
CA ILE A 58 -15.43 -9.16 16.97
C ILE A 58 -16.87 -8.75 16.67
N ASN A 59 -17.83 -9.57 17.09
CA ASN A 59 -19.24 -9.47 16.71
C ASN A 59 -19.35 -9.37 15.17
N ASP A 60 -19.94 -8.30 14.64
CA ASP A 60 -20.12 -8.07 13.21
C ASP A 60 -18.98 -7.26 12.57
N THR A 61 -17.93 -6.94 13.32
CA THR A 61 -16.82 -6.10 12.84
C THR A 61 -15.58 -6.94 12.55
N ASN A 62 -15.11 -6.87 11.30
CA ASN A 62 -13.88 -7.55 10.88
C ASN A 62 -12.69 -6.57 10.86
N TYR A 63 -11.65 -6.92 11.60
CA TYR A 63 -10.37 -6.24 11.64
C TYR A 63 -9.35 -7.06 10.86
N THR A 64 -8.72 -6.46 9.86
CA THR A 64 -7.72 -7.12 9.03
C THR A 64 -6.34 -6.55 9.33
N LEU A 65 -5.35 -7.42 9.41
CA LEU A 65 -3.95 -7.02 9.45
C LEU A 65 -3.42 -6.85 8.03
N GLY A 66 -2.89 -5.67 7.75
CA GLY A 66 -2.28 -5.34 6.46
C GLY A 66 -0.85 -4.82 6.63
N LEU A 67 0.05 -5.33 5.80
CA LEU A 67 1.44 -4.89 5.72
C LEU A 67 1.57 -3.83 4.63
N ILE A 68 2.12 -2.68 5.02
CA ILE A 68 2.43 -1.56 4.14
C ILE A 68 3.90 -1.61 3.77
N ARG A 69 4.21 -1.66 2.48
CA ARG A 69 5.60 -1.70 2.01
C ARG A 69 6.06 -0.29 1.66
N HIS A 70 7.11 0.17 2.34
CA HIS A 70 7.71 1.49 2.11
C HIS A 70 9.06 1.35 1.39
N TYR A 71 9.24 2.14 0.33
CA TYR A 71 10.45 2.14 -0.49
C TYR A 71 11.16 3.49 -0.25
N PRO A 72 12.20 3.54 0.60
CA PRO A 72 12.76 4.82 1.06
C PRO A 72 13.52 5.58 -0.03
N GLU A 73 14.18 4.88 -0.95
CA GLU A 73 15.08 5.49 -1.95
C GLU A 73 14.46 5.58 -3.35
N VAL A 74 13.37 4.86 -3.59
CA VAL A 74 12.75 4.74 -4.91
C VAL A 74 11.24 4.82 -4.82
N GLU A 75 10.61 5.31 -5.89
CA GLU A 75 9.16 5.27 -5.98
C GLU A 75 8.67 3.81 -6.00
N ALA A 76 7.77 3.47 -5.08
CA ALA A 76 7.22 2.13 -5.00
C ALA A 76 6.53 1.75 -6.33
N PRO A 77 6.64 0.49 -6.77
CA PRO A 77 5.91 0.03 -7.96
C PRO A 77 4.41 0.30 -7.84
N LYS A 78 3.75 0.62 -8.96
CA LYS A 78 2.33 1.02 -8.97
C LYS A 78 1.43 0.03 -8.23
N TRP A 79 1.65 -1.27 -8.43
CA TRP A 79 0.89 -2.31 -7.77
C TRP A 79 1.10 -2.33 -6.25
N VAL A 80 2.28 -1.94 -5.74
CA VAL A 80 2.52 -1.76 -4.30
C VAL A 80 1.75 -0.55 -3.78
N GLN A 81 1.76 0.56 -4.53
CA GLN A 81 1.00 1.76 -4.15
C GLN A 81 -0.50 1.47 -4.04
N GLU A 82 -1.05 0.74 -5.03
CA GLU A 82 -2.44 0.29 -5.04
C GLU A 82 -2.76 -0.62 -3.85
N MET A 83 -1.88 -1.57 -3.53
CA MET A 83 -2.03 -2.43 -2.34
C MET A 83 -1.97 -1.64 -1.04
N ASN A 84 -1.01 -0.72 -0.89
CA ASN A 84 -0.89 0.12 0.30
C ASN A 84 -2.14 0.99 0.48
N ALA A 85 -2.69 1.54 -0.60
CA ALA A 85 -3.93 2.33 -0.58
C ALA A 85 -5.15 1.49 -0.19
N ALA A 86 -5.16 0.19 -0.51
CA ALA A 86 -6.19 -0.76 -0.10
C ALA A 86 -6.06 -1.26 1.35
N GLY A 87 -5.10 -0.73 2.12
CA GLY A 87 -4.84 -1.13 3.51
C GLY A 87 -3.72 -2.15 3.67
N GLY A 88 -2.97 -2.45 2.61
CA GLY A 88 -1.80 -3.33 2.63
C GLY A 88 -2.10 -4.78 2.27
N THR A 89 -1.08 -5.63 2.39
CA THR A 89 -1.16 -7.07 2.12
C THR A 89 -1.35 -7.87 3.41
N SER A 90 -2.17 -8.91 3.38
CA SER A 90 -2.32 -9.79 4.55
C SER A 90 -1.16 -10.77 4.73
N PHE A 91 -0.23 -10.83 3.79
CA PHE A 91 0.93 -11.71 3.81
C PHE A 91 2.12 -11.11 3.05
N ASP A 92 3.32 -11.45 3.50
CA ASP A 92 4.59 -11.08 2.89
C ASP A 92 5.68 -12.10 3.25
N VAL A 93 6.91 -11.93 2.78
CA VAL A 93 8.03 -12.85 3.05
C VAL A 93 8.17 -13.10 4.56
N GLY A 94 7.84 -14.31 5.01
CA GLY A 94 7.90 -14.71 6.42
C GLY A 94 6.69 -14.33 7.29
N PHE A 95 5.62 -13.76 6.72
CA PHE A 95 4.44 -13.31 7.46
C PHE A 95 3.12 -13.64 6.73
N GLY A 96 2.12 -14.14 7.45
CA GLY A 96 0.78 -14.42 6.92
C GLY A 96 0.47 -15.91 6.68
N ASP A 97 -0.72 -16.20 6.16
CA ASP A 97 -1.18 -17.57 5.87
C ASP A 97 -0.44 -18.12 4.65
N GLN A 98 0.46 -19.09 4.87
CA GLN A 98 1.26 -19.73 3.81
C GLN A 98 0.40 -20.50 2.80
N ASN A 99 -0.86 -20.79 3.12
CA ASN A 99 -1.81 -21.45 2.22
C ASN A 99 -2.64 -20.46 1.39
N ASN A 100 -2.37 -19.16 1.48
CA ASN A 100 -3.12 -18.15 0.75
C ASN A 100 -2.86 -18.24 -0.76
N LYS A 101 -3.93 -18.29 -1.55
CA LYS A 101 -3.90 -18.35 -3.02
C LYS A 101 -3.31 -17.10 -3.70
N GLU A 102 -3.10 -16.02 -2.95
CA GLU A 102 -2.47 -14.80 -3.46
C GLU A 102 -0.93 -14.85 -3.40
N PHE A 103 -0.33 -15.82 -2.69
CA PHE A 103 1.12 -16.02 -2.60
C PHE A 103 1.80 -16.21 -3.97
N PRO A 104 1.25 -16.99 -4.91
CA PRO A 104 1.82 -17.17 -6.24
C PRO A 104 1.90 -15.86 -7.05
N LEU A 105 0.88 -14.99 -6.96
CA LEU A 105 0.81 -13.74 -7.73
C LEU A 105 1.90 -12.73 -7.30
N LEU A 106 2.21 -12.69 -6.00
CA LEU A 106 3.31 -11.87 -5.50
C LEU A 106 4.66 -12.53 -5.79
N SER A 107 4.76 -13.86 -5.72
CA SER A 107 6.01 -14.57 -6.06
C SER A 107 6.47 -14.29 -7.49
N GLU A 108 5.54 -14.11 -8.43
CA GLU A 108 5.86 -13.77 -9.82
C GLU A 108 6.31 -12.31 -9.96
N LYS A 109 5.67 -11.36 -9.27
CA LYS A 109 6.09 -9.94 -9.24
C LYS A 109 7.43 -9.71 -8.54
N TYR A 110 7.78 -10.58 -7.60
CA TYR A 110 9.06 -10.57 -6.89
C TYR A 110 10.09 -11.52 -7.48
N ARG A 111 9.75 -12.20 -8.58
CA ARG A 111 10.69 -13.10 -9.24
C ARG A 111 11.90 -12.30 -9.73
N ALA A 112 13.08 -12.89 -9.58
CA ALA A 112 14.24 -12.41 -10.31
C ALA A 112 13.94 -12.41 -11.82
N PRO A 113 14.26 -11.34 -12.56
CA PRO A 113 14.09 -11.33 -14.01
C PRO A 113 14.81 -12.51 -14.67
N SER A 114 14.27 -13.04 -15.76
CA SER A 114 14.99 -14.03 -16.57
C SER A 114 16.18 -13.41 -17.30
N ASP A 115 17.08 -14.24 -17.80
CA ASP A 115 18.20 -13.78 -18.63
C ASP A 115 17.69 -13.09 -19.90
N GLU A 116 16.62 -13.60 -20.52
CA GLU A 116 15.98 -12.97 -21.68
C GLU A 116 15.37 -11.62 -21.34
N GLU A 117 14.67 -11.49 -20.20
CA GLU A 117 14.10 -10.22 -19.75
C GLU A 117 15.19 -9.18 -19.47
N THR A 118 16.28 -9.62 -18.85
CA THR A 118 17.45 -8.79 -18.58
C THR A 118 18.11 -8.32 -19.88
N LEU A 119 18.26 -9.22 -20.85
CA LEU A 119 18.81 -8.89 -22.16
C LEU A 119 17.93 -7.91 -22.93
N GLN A 120 16.61 -8.11 -22.95
CA GLN A 120 15.67 -7.19 -23.59
C GLN A 120 15.72 -5.80 -22.95
N LYS A 121 15.78 -5.73 -21.62
CA LYS A 121 15.93 -4.45 -20.92
C LYS A 121 17.21 -3.74 -21.33
N PHE A 122 18.33 -4.45 -21.39
CA PHE A 122 19.61 -3.91 -21.85
C PHE A 122 19.54 -3.40 -23.30
N GLU A 123 18.88 -4.13 -24.21
CA GLU A 123 18.66 -3.69 -25.59
C GLU A 123 17.83 -2.40 -25.66
N PHE A 124 16.76 -2.29 -24.85
CA PHE A 124 15.97 -1.06 -24.77
C PHE A 124 16.79 0.12 -24.23
N GLU A 125 17.64 -0.11 -23.23
CA GLU A 125 18.55 0.90 -22.68
C GLU A 125 19.57 1.36 -23.73
N GLN A 126 20.20 0.44 -24.46
CA GLN A 126 21.10 0.78 -25.56
C GLN A 126 20.40 1.59 -26.65
N ARG A 127 19.18 1.22 -27.02
CA ARG A 127 18.41 1.94 -28.03
C ARG A 127 18.07 3.35 -27.55
N LEU A 128 17.68 3.50 -26.29
CA LEU A 128 17.41 4.80 -25.68
C LEU A 128 18.68 5.68 -25.66
N TYR A 129 19.84 5.10 -25.34
CA TYR A 129 21.13 5.79 -25.38
C TYR A 129 21.43 6.33 -26.79
N ARG A 130 21.20 5.55 -27.84
CA ARG A 130 21.39 5.98 -29.25
C ARG A 130 20.44 7.11 -29.68
N LEU A 131 19.20 7.14 -29.16
CA LEU A 131 18.22 8.18 -29.48
C LEU A 131 18.51 9.52 -28.81
N THR A 132 19.18 9.50 -27.66
CA THR A 132 19.47 10.69 -26.84
C THR A 132 20.19 11.81 -27.62
N PRO A 133 21.30 11.58 -28.35
CA PRO A 133 21.94 12.61 -29.16
C PRO A 133 21.05 13.12 -30.29
N MET A 134 20.23 12.25 -30.91
CA MET A 134 19.32 12.64 -31.98
C MET A 134 18.22 13.59 -31.48
N LEU A 135 17.70 13.35 -30.28
CA LEU A 135 16.75 14.22 -29.59
C LEU A 135 17.38 15.58 -29.27
N ASN A 136 18.60 15.60 -28.73
CA ASN A 136 19.32 16.83 -28.42
C ASN A 136 19.56 17.69 -29.67
N HIS A 137 19.96 17.08 -30.79
CA HIS A 137 20.16 17.80 -32.06
C HIS A 137 18.86 18.33 -32.68
N CYS A 138 17.70 17.74 -32.34
CA CYS A 138 16.40 18.23 -32.80
C CYS A 138 15.80 19.35 -31.92
N GLN A 139 16.43 19.71 -30.79
CA GLN A 139 15.89 20.72 -29.87
C GLN A 139 15.79 22.13 -30.49
N THR A 140 16.73 22.50 -31.36
CA THR A 140 16.79 23.81 -32.03
C THR A 140 15.97 23.89 -33.32
N ALA A 141 15.27 22.82 -33.70
CA ALA A 141 14.68 22.71 -35.02
C ALA A 141 13.32 23.43 -35.13
N GLN A 142 13.21 24.39 -36.06
CA GLN A 142 12.03 25.26 -36.20
C GLN A 142 11.10 24.87 -37.36
N ASN A 143 11.55 24.00 -38.27
CA ASN A 143 10.79 23.63 -39.47
C ASN A 143 9.80 22.48 -39.22
N LEU A 144 8.70 22.43 -39.99
CA LEU A 144 7.63 21.45 -39.83
C LEU A 144 8.13 19.99 -39.95
N ARG A 145 9.05 19.71 -40.89
CA ARG A 145 9.63 18.37 -41.10
C ARG A 145 10.44 17.91 -39.88
N SER A 146 11.26 18.79 -39.32
CA SER A 146 12.07 18.48 -38.14
C SER A 146 11.23 18.36 -36.87
N LEU A 147 10.15 19.14 -36.74
CA LEU A 147 9.22 19.02 -35.62
C LEU A 147 8.47 17.67 -35.64
N LYS A 148 8.03 17.23 -36.83
CA LYS A 148 7.44 15.88 -37.01
C LYS A 148 8.43 14.77 -36.63
N ARG A 149 9.69 14.90 -37.04
CA ARG A 149 10.75 13.95 -36.68
C ARG A 149 11.03 13.94 -35.17
N LYS A 150 11.09 15.11 -34.53
CA LYS A 150 11.27 15.25 -33.09
C LYS A 150 10.15 14.53 -32.31
N LYS A 151 8.88 14.79 -32.65
CA LYS A 151 7.73 14.13 -32.01
C LYS A 151 7.83 12.60 -32.09
N LYS A 152 8.20 12.06 -33.25
CA LYS A 152 8.38 10.61 -33.43
C LYS A 152 9.48 10.04 -32.53
N LEU A 153 10.61 10.73 -32.41
CA LEU A 153 11.71 10.32 -31.53
C LEU A 153 11.33 10.41 -30.04
N GLU A 154 10.54 11.42 -29.66
CA GLU A 154 10.02 11.58 -28.29
C GLU A 154 9.04 10.47 -27.92
N GLU A 155 8.13 10.10 -28.82
CA GLU A 155 7.21 8.97 -28.64
C GLU A 155 7.95 7.64 -28.49
N GLU A 156 8.96 7.40 -29.33
CA GLU A 156 9.80 6.20 -29.24
C GLU A 156 10.58 6.16 -27.92
N ALA A 157 11.21 7.27 -27.52
CA ALA A 157 11.92 7.36 -26.26
C ALA A 157 10.99 7.16 -25.05
N LYS A 158 9.77 7.71 -25.10
CA LYS A 158 8.74 7.50 -24.06
C LYS A 158 8.34 6.03 -23.98
N MET A 159 8.12 5.37 -25.11
CA MET A 159 7.78 3.96 -25.18
C MET A 159 8.91 3.08 -24.59
N LEU A 160 10.16 3.34 -24.95
CA LEU A 160 11.32 2.61 -24.42
C LEU A 160 11.46 2.82 -22.90
N ARG A 161 11.34 4.05 -22.40
CA ARG A 161 11.37 4.34 -20.95
C ARG A 161 10.28 3.59 -20.18
N ASN A 162 9.08 3.49 -20.75
CA ASN A 162 7.99 2.74 -20.15
C ASN A 162 8.29 1.24 -20.11
N ARG A 163 8.93 0.69 -21.15
CA ARG A 163 9.33 -0.73 -21.19
C ARG A 163 10.48 -1.08 -20.24
N ILE A 164 11.38 -0.13 -19.98
CA ILE A 164 12.50 -0.31 -19.03
C ILE A 164 12.02 -0.24 -17.57
N ARG A 165 10.96 0.54 -17.30
CA ARG A 165 10.37 0.73 -15.96
C ARG A 165 9.34 -0.34 -15.60
N SER A 166 8.75 -0.97 -16.61
CA SER A 166 7.89 -2.16 -16.49
C SER A 166 8.68 -3.36 -16.00
#